data_AF-A0A7G8E2G6-F1
#
_entry.id   AF-A0A7G8E2G6-F1
#
_cell.length_a   1.000
_cell.length_b   1.000
_cell.length_c   1.000
_cell.angle_alpha   90.00
_cell.angle_beta   90.00
_cell.angle_gamma   90.00
#
_symmetry.space_group_name_H-M   'P 1'
#
loop_
_entity.id
_entity.type
_entity.pdbx_description
1 polymer ?
#
loop_
_entity_poly.entity_id
_entity_poly.type
_entity_poly.pdbx_seq_one_letter_code
_entity_poly.pdbx_strand_id
1 'polypeptide(L)' 'MPAFAVACTPRGSSIERLRPGRYRVCDTGHHCREVEDVWSAYELVRELELEGAPVSDTTLADPS' A
#
# COMPACT_ATOMS: atom_id res chain seq x y z
N MET A 1 2.65 0.90 18.59
CA MET A 1 3.74 0.03 18.09
C MET A 1 4.24 0.63 16.80
N PRO A 2 5.56 0.70 16.55
CA PRO A 2 6.07 1.19 15.27
C PRO A 2 5.65 0.24 14.14
N ALA A 3 5.38 0.80 12.96
CA ALA A 3 5.14 0.02 11.77
C ALA A 3 6.39 -0.80 11.42
N PHE A 4 6.21 -2.05 11.00
CA PHE A 4 7.32 -2.88 10.50
C PHE A 4 7.02 -3.32 9.07
N ALA A 5 8.06 -3.34 8.24
CA ALA A 5 7.97 -3.84 6.88
C ALA A 5 7.62 -5.34 6.90
N VAL A 6 6.49 -5.67 6.29
CA VAL A 6 6.04 -7.04 6.04
C VAL A 6 6.68 -7.56 4.75
N ALA A 7 6.79 -6.70 3.74
CA ALA A 7 7.40 -7.03 2.46
C ALA A 7 7.96 -5.77 1.78
N CYS A 8 9.02 -5.95 0.99
CA CYS A 8 9.55 -4.96 0.06
C CYS A 8 9.75 -5.61 -1.31
N THR A 9 9.42 -4.90 -2.37
CA THR A 9 9.61 -5.37 -3.75
C THR A 9 10.95 -4.90 -4.31
N PRO A 10 11.50 -5.59 -5.33
CA PRO A 10 12.73 -5.15 -5.99
C PRO A 10 12.64 -3.75 -6.63
N ARG A 11 11.46 -3.29 -7.06
CA ARG A 11 11.29 -1.94 -7.62
C ARG A 11 11.20 -0.85 -6.54
N GLY A 12 11.01 -1.21 -5.27
CA GLY A 12 11.01 -0.28 -4.15
C GLY A 12 9.64 -0.01 -3.52
N SER A 13 8.59 -0.72 -3.94
CA SER A 13 7.30 -0.70 -3.25
C SER A 13 7.38 -1.50 -1.95
N SER A 14 6.54 -1.18 -0.97
CA SER A 14 6.57 -1.85 0.34
C SER A 14 5.18 -2.06 0.94
N ILE A 15 5.07 -3.08 1.78
CA ILE A 15 3.92 -3.32 2.67
C ILE A 15 4.41 -3.19 4.10
N GLU A 16 3.80 -2.32 4.87
CA GLU A 16 4.04 -2.12 6.29
C GLU A 16 2.81 -2.51 7.09
N ARG A 17 2.98 -3.20 8.22
CA ARG A 17 1.88 -3.47 9.14
C ARG A 17 1.80 -2.35 10.17
N LEU A 18 0.67 -1.62 10.19
CA LEU A 18 0.42 -0.56 11.16
C LEU A 18 -0.14 -1.13 12.46
N ARG A 19 -1.18 -1.97 12.34
CA ARG A 19 -1.84 -2.68 13.45
C ARG A 19 -2.49 -3.96 12.92
N PRO A 20 -2.98 -4.88 13.78
CA PRO A 20 -3.76 -6.01 13.30
C PRO A 20 -4.92 -5.56 12.41
N GLY A 21 -5.05 -6.13 11.20
CA GLY A 21 -6.08 -5.74 10.24
C GLY A 21 -5.90 -4.32 9.66
N ARG A 22 -4.68 -3.77 9.64
CA ARG A 22 -4.41 -2.56 8.87
C ARG A 22 -2.96 -2.49 8.41
N TYR A 23 -2.80 -2.29 7.11
CA TYR A 23 -1.54 -2.25 6.40
C TYR A 23 -1.40 -0.93 5.66
N ARG A 24 -0.17 -0.56 5.36
CA ARG A 24 0.19 0.56 4.52
C ARG A 24 1.01 0.03 3.35
N VAL A 25 0.62 0.41 2.15
CA VAL A 25 1.39 0.12 0.93
C VAL A 25 1.97 1.41 0.42
N CYS A 26 3.27 1.46 0.18
CA CYS A 26 3.94 2.61 -0.43
C CYS A 26 4.53 2.22 -1.78
N ASP A 27 4.38 3.07 -2.79
CA ASP A 27 5.08 2.90 -4.08
C ASP A 27 6.53 3.40 -4.03
N THR A 28 7.21 3.33 -5.17
CA THR A 28 8.59 3.79 -5.37
C THR A 28 8.75 5.31 -5.20
N GLY A 29 7.67 6.07 -5.29
CA GLY A 29 7.61 7.52 -5.07
C GLY A 29 7.27 7.89 -3.63
N HIS A 30 7.18 6.92 -2.71
CA HIS A 30 6.73 7.10 -1.33
C HIS A 30 5.29 7.61 -1.21
N HIS A 31 4.43 7.40 -2.22
CA HIS A 31 2.99 7.58 -2.06
C HIS A 31 2.42 6.36 -1.35
N CYS A 32 1.76 6.60 -0.22
CA CYS A 32 1.32 5.53 0.67
C CYS A 32 -0.20 5.48 0.79
N ARG A 33 -0.78 4.28 0.76
CA ARG A 33 -2.21 4.03 0.96
C ARG A 33 -2.42 3.00 2.06
N GLU A 34 -3.40 3.24 2.92
CA GLU A 34 -3.81 2.28 3.95
C GLU A 34 -4.90 1.33 3.44
N VAL A 35 -4.80 0.06 3.83
CA VAL A 35 -5.74 -1.01 3.44
C VAL A 35 -6.03 -1.91 4.65
N GLU A 36 -7.18 -2.59 4.63
CA GLU A 36 -7.71 -3.29 5.82
C GLU A 36 -7.17 -4.71 6.00
N ASP A 37 -6.54 -5.29 4.99
CA ASP A 37 -6.04 -6.66 5.09
C ASP A 37 -4.80 -6.89 4.22
N VAL A 38 -4.15 -8.04 4.44
CA VAL A 38 -2.88 -8.36 3.77
C VAL A 38 -3.08 -8.72 2.30
N TRP A 39 -4.27 -9.20 1.94
CA TRP A 39 -4.61 -9.56 0.57
C TRP A 39 -4.78 -8.30 -0.27
N SER A 40 -5.56 -7.34 0.21
CA SER A 40 -5.70 -6.00 -0.36
C SER A 40 -4.34 -5.29 -0.50
N ALA A 41 -3.46 -5.46 0.48
CA ALA A 41 -2.09 -4.92 0.40
C ALA A 41 -1.26 -5.59 -0.71
N TYR A 42 -1.37 -6.91 -0.83
CA TYR A 42 -0.68 -7.68 -1.88
C TYR A 42 -1.20 -7.32 -3.28
N GLU A 43 -2.51 -7.23 -3.47
CA GLU A 43 -3.09 -6.88 -4.78
C GLU A 43 -2.65 -5.49 -5.21
N LEU A 44 -2.68 -4.52 -4.30
CA LEU A 44 -2.20 -3.17 -4.57
C LEU A 44 -0.71 -3.15 -4.95
N VAL A 45 0.16 -3.84 -4.20
CA VAL A 45 1.58 -3.93 -4.58
C VAL A 45 1.77 -4.59 -5.94
N ARG A 46 1.01 -5.65 -6.24
CA ARG A 46 1.07 -6.32 -7.53
C ARG A 46 0.73 -5.38 -8.68
N GLU A 47 -0.31 -4.56 -8.53
CA GLU A 47 -0.70 -3.55 -9.52
C GLU A 47 0.40 -2.50 -9.72
N LEU A 48 0.98 -1.97 -8.63
CA LEU A 48 2.10 -1.01 -8.69
C LEU A 48 3.32 -1.59 -9.43
N GLU A 49 3.65 -2.85 -9.17
CA GLU A 49 4.81 -3.52 -9.77
C GLU A 49 4.61 -3.91 -11.24
N LEU A 50 3.39 -4.30 -11.63
CA LEU A 50 3.05 -4.71 -12.99
C LEU A 50 2.81 -3.51 -13.91
N GLU A 51 2.05 -2.53 -13.45
CA GLU A 51 1.60 -1.41 -14.29
C GLU A 51 2.51 -0.19 -14.17
N GLY A 52 3.34 -0.12 -13.11
CA GLY A 52 4.12 1.08 -12.80
C GLY A 52 3.26 2.30 -12.49
N ALA A 53 1.97 2.09 -12.23
CA ALA A 53 1.06 3.14 -11.83
C ALA A 53 1.46 3.65 -10.43
N PRO A 54 1.43 4.96 -10.18
CA PRO A 54 1.59 5.48 -8.82
C PRO A 54 0.41 5.06 -7.95
N VAL A 55 0.62 4.97 -6.64
CA VAL A 55 -0.50 4.88 -5.68
C VAL A 55 -1.32 6.15 -5.86
N SER A 56 -2.45 6.03 -6.56
CA SER A 56 -3.38 7.15 -6.70
C SER A 56 -4.05 7.37 -5.35
N ASP A 57 -4.18 8.61 -4.92
CA ASP A 57 -4.84 8.94 -3.64
C ASP A 57 -6.36 9.05 -3.84
N THR A 58 -6.99 8.03 -4.43
CA THR A 58 -8.45 7.93 -4.48
C THR A 58 -9.03 7.49 -3.14
N THR A 59 -8.75 8.26 -2.09
CA THR A 59 -9.86 8.69 -1.24
C THR A 59 -10.71 9.63 -2.09
N LEU A 60 -11.56 9.06 -2.94
CA LEU A 60 -12.82 9.72 -3.25
C LEU A 60 -13.48 9.90 -1.89
N ALA A 61 -13.35 11.10 -1.34
CA ALA A 61 -14.37 11.66 -0.51
C ALA A 61 -15.70 11.30 -1.18
N ASP A 62 -16.54 10.63 -0.42
CA ASP A 62 -17.96 10.67 -0.65
C ASP A 62 -18.41 12.11 -0.33
N PRO A 63 -19.03 12.85 -1.28
CA PRO A 63 -19.96 13.86 -0.85
C PRO A 63 -21.30 13.63 -1.56
N SER A 64 -22.18 12.84 -0.93
CA SER A 64 -23.55 13.23 -0.52
C SER A 64 -24.55 12.09 -0.69
#